data_AF-A0A741AS68-F1
#
_entry.id   AF-A0A741AS68-F1
#
_cell.length_a   1.000
_cell.length_b   1.000
_cell.length_c   1.000
_cell.angle_alpha   90.00
_cell.angle_beta   90.00
_cell.angle_gamma   90.00
#
_symmetry.space_group_name_H-M   'P 1'
#
loop_
_entity.id
_entity.type
_entity.pdbx_description
1 polymer ?
#
loop_
_entity_poly.entity_id
_entity_poly.type
_entity_poly.pdbx_seq_one_letter_code
_entity_poly.pdbx_strand_id
1 'polypeptide(L)'
;MTQPLPGARAVSAENELDIRGLFRTLWAGKFWIIGIGLLFALIALAYTFFARQEWSATAITDRPTVNMLGGYYSQQQFLRNLDIKTDPASSDKPSVMDEAYKEFIMQLASWDTRRDFWLQTDYYKQRMVGNSKADAAMLDELINNIQFTPGDFTRAINDNVKLIAETAPDANNLLRQYVAFASQRAASHLNDELKGAWAARTVQMKAQVKRQEEVAKAIYSRRVNSIEQALKIAEQHNISRSATDVPADELPDSELFLLGRPMLQARLENLQAVGPAFDLDYFQNRAMLNTLNVGPTLDPRFQTYRYLRTPEEPVKRDSPRRAFLMIMWGIVGALIGAGVALTRRRSI
;
A
#
# COMPACT_ATOMS: atom_id res chain seq x y z
N MET A 1 -105.90 13.91 -8.67
CA MET A 1 -105.76 15.33 -9.05
C MET A 1 -104.28 15.71 -8.95
N THR A 2 -103.70 16.14 -10.08
CA THR A 2 -102.60 17.12 -10.26
C THR A 2 -101.29 17.05 -9.41
N GLN A 3 -100.20 16.69 -10.11
CA GLN A 3 -98.77 17.15 -10.14
C GLN A 3 -98.25 18.25 -9.17
N PRO A 4 -96.91 18.36 -8.87
CA PRO A 4 -95.79 18.39 -9.85
C PRO A 4 -94.40 17.77 -9.47
N LEU A 5 -93.50 17.76 -10.48
CA LEU A 5 -92.04 17.45 -10.54
C LEU A 5 -91.17 18.51 -9.80
N PRO A 6 -89.81 18.49 -9.77
CA PRO A 6 -88.76 17.52 -10.18
C PRO A 6 -87.68 17.30 -9.09
N GLY A 7 -86.70 16.42 -9.33
CA GLY A 7 -85.49 16.40 -8.51
C GLY A 7 -84.54 15.25 -8.85
N ALA A 8 -83.59 15.52 -9.74
CA ALA A 8 -82.42 14.69 -9.94
C ALA A 8 -81.72 14.47 -8.58
N ARG A 9 -81.90 13.28 -8.00
CA ARG A 9 -81.15 12.84 -6.82
C ARG A 9 -79.73 12.53 -7.25
N ALA A 10 -78.85 13.48 -6.93
CA ALA A 10 -77.43 13.34 -6.66
C ALA A 10 -76.84 11.94 -6.89
N VAL A 11 -76.28 11.72 -8.08
CA VAL A 11 -75.16 10.78 -8.27
C VAL A 11 -73.88 11.52 -7.88
N SER A 12 -73.76 11.88 -6.60
CA SER A 12 -72.59 12.54 -6.03
C SER A 12 -72.57 12.28 -4.52
N ALA A 13 -72.04 11.11 -4.10
CA ALA A 13 -71.42 10.88 -2.78
C ALA A 13 -71.04 9.41 -2.48
N GLU A 14 -71.30 8.41 -3.33
CA GLU A 14 -70.93 7.01 -3.01
C GLU A 14 -69.44 6.68 -3.19
N ASN A 15 -68.62 7.67 -3.51
CA ASN A 15 -67.18 7.51 -3.71
C ASN A 15 -66.34 8.55 -2.94
N GLU A 16 -66.90 9.14 -1.87
CA GLU A 16 -66.02 9.61 -0.78
C GLU A 16 -65.37 8.36 -0.19
N LEU A 17 -64.04 8.30 -0.15
CA LEU A 17 -63.33 7.20 0.51
C LEU A 17 -63.97 6.95 1.88
N ASP A 18 -64.70 5.84 2.03
CA ASP A 18 -65.32 5.43 3.29
C ASP A 18 -64.23 4.89 4.23
N ILE A 19 -63.39 5.80 4.69
CA ILE A 19 -62.26 5.57 5.58
C ILE A 19 -62.77 4.99 6.91
N ARG A 20 -63.98 5.40 7.34
CA ARG A 20 -64.62 4.91 8.57
C ARG A 20 -65.13 3.48 8.43
N GLY A 21 -65.76 3.12 7.31
CA GLY A 21 -66.16 1.75 6.99
C GLY A 21 -64.98 0.81 6.79
N LEU A 22 -63.92 1.29 6.14
CA LEU A 22 -62.66 0.56 6.01
C LEU A 22 -62.04 0.27 7.38
N PHE A 23 -61.99 1.25 8.28
CA PHE A 23 -61.44 1.06 9.62
C PHE A 23 -62.25 0.05 10.45
N ARG A 24 -63.58 0.10 10.37
CA ARG A 24 -64.45 -0.88 11.07
C ARG A 24 -64.24 -2.31 10.56
N THR A 25 -64.08 -2.49 9.25
CA THR A 25 -63.87 -3.82 8.63
C THR A 25 -62.49 -4.40 8.95
N LEU A 26 -61.44 -3.57 8.93
CA LEU A 26 -60.11 -3.93 9.42
C LEU A 26 -60.15 -4.30 10.92
N TRP A 27 -60.91 -3.55 11.73
CA TRP A 27 -61.04 -3.83 13.16
C TRP A 27 -61.80 -5.13 13.46
N ALA A 28 -62.84 -5.45 12.68
CA ALA A 28 -63.53 -6.73 12.75
C ALA A 28 -62.63 -7.90 12.31
N GLY A 29 -61.77 -7.66 11.33
CA GLY A 29 -60.77 -8.61 10.82
C GLY A 29 -59.46 -8.72 11.63
N LYS A 30 -59.36 -8.06 12.80
CA LYS A 30 -58.09 -7.96 13.57
C LYS A 30 -57.41 -9.30 13.86
N PHE A 31 -58.18 -10.37 14.08
CA PHE A 31 -57.62 -11.71 14.31
C PHE A 31 -56.95 -12.30 13.07
N TRP A 32 -57.46 -12.00 11.87
CA TRP A 32 -56.84 -12.43 10.60
C TRP A 32 -55.56 -11.65 10.31
N ILE A 33 -55.58 -10.34 10.56
CA ILE A 33 -54.42 -9.46 10.39
C ILE A 33 -53.29 -9.89 11.35
N ILE A 34 -53.60 -10.06 12.63
CA ILE A 34 -52.64 -10.49 13.65
C ILE A 34 -52.17 -11.93 13.39
N GLY A 35 -53.08 -12.85 13.06
CA GLY A 35 -52.76 -14.26 12.84
C GLY A 35 -51.84 -14.48 11.64
N ILE A 36 -52.13 -13.84 10.50
CA ILE A 36 -51.29 -13.94 9.30
C ILE A 36 -49.97 -13.19 9.50
N GLY A 37 -49.99 -12.01 10.14
CA GLY A 37 -48.76 -11.29 10.51
C GLY A 37 -47.84 -12.13 11.40
N LEU A 38 -48.38 -12.79 12.43
CA LEU A 38 -47.63 -13.67 13.32
C LEU A 38 -47.07 -14.89 12.56
N LEU A 39 -47.87 -15.52 11.69
CA LEU A 39 -47.44 -16.67 10.89
C LEU A 39 -46.23 -16.32 10.01
N PHE A 40 -46.29 -15.20 9.29
CA PHE A 40 -45.17 -14.74 8.47
C PHE A 40 -43.94 -14.37 9.29
N ALA A 41 -44.12 -13.76 10.47
CA ALA A 41 -43.02 -13.49 11.39
C ALA A 41 -42.34 -14.77 11.91
N LEU A 42 -43.12 -15.82 12.22
CA LEU A 42 -42.59 -17.12 12.63
C LEU A 42 -41.87 -17.86 11.50
N ILE A 43 -42.39 -17.79 10.27
CA ILE A 43 -41.70 -18.34 9.08
C ILE A 43 -40.36 -17.61 8.87
N ALA A 44 -40.35 -16.29 8.97
CA ALA A 44 -39.11 -15.50 8.87
C ALA A 44 -38.11 -15.85 9.99
N LEU A 45 -38.60 -16.07 11.22
CA LEU A 45 -37.76 -16.53 12.33
C LEU A 45 -37.16 -17.91 12.04
N ALA A 46 -37.95 -18.87 11.58
CA ALA A 46 -37.46 -20.20 11.19
C ALA A 46 -36.38 -20.09 10.09
N TYR A 47 -36.62 -19.27 9.05
CA TYR A 47 -35.65 -19.01 8.00
C TYR A 47 -34.31 -18.47 8.54
N THR A 48 -34.34 -17.61 9.55
CA THR A 48 -33.10 -17.04 10.12
C THR A 48 -32.19 -18.05 10.83
N PHE A 49 -32.68 -19.26 11.14
CA PHE A 49 -31.84 -20.34 11.67
C PHE A 49 -31.10 -21.12 10.58
N PHE A 50 -31.64 -21.14 9.36
CA PHE A 50 -31.03 -21.81 8.21
C PHE A 50 -30.21 -20.88 7.32
N ALA A 51 -30.49 -19.57 7.34
CA ALA A 51 -29.73 -18.59 6.59
C ALA A 51 -28.26 -18.52 7.09
N ARG A 52 -27.32 -18.35 6.14
CA ARG A 52 -25.91 -18.14 6.43
C ARG A 52 -25.77 -16.92 7.35
N GLN A 53 -24.96 -17.09 8.40
CA GLN A 53 -24.68 -16.02 9.35
C GLN A 53 -23.48 -15.24 8.84
N GLU A 54 -23.53 -13.93 8.94
CA GLU A 54 -22.41 -13.07 8.58
C GLU A 54 -21.92 -12.35 9.83
N TRP A 55 -20.64 -12.47 10.08
CA TRP A 55 -19.91 -11.81 11.15
C TRP A 55 -18.79 -11.01 10.54
N SER A 56 -18.53 -9.83 11.09
CA SER A 56 -17.43 -9.01 10.61
C SER A 56 -16.47 -8.57 11.68
N ALA A 57 -15.19 -8.59 11.34
CA ALA A 57 -14.14 -7.95 12.11
C ALA A 57 -13.70 -6.69 11.39
N THR A 58 -13.20 -5.71 12.15
CA THR A 58 -12.71 -4.44 11.62
C THR A 58 -11.35 -4.13 12.21
N ALA A 59 -10.41 -3.71 11.36
CA ALA A 59 -9.12 -3.16 11.76
C ALA A 59 -9.03 -1.71 11.33
N ILE A 60 -8.36 -0.89 12.13
CA ILE A 60 -7.95 0.47 11.76
C ILE A 60 -6.43 0.50 11.81
N THR A 61 -5.82 0.91 10.70
CA THR A 61 -4.36 0.93 10.54
C THR A 61 -3.84 2.35 10.40
N ASP A 62 -2.54 2.50 10.66
CA ASP A 62 -1.79 3.73 10.40
C ASP A 62 -0.32 3.37 10.13
N ARG A 63 0.48 4.40 9.83
CA ARG A 63 1.91 4.31 9.51
C ARG A 63 2.70 3.52 10.56
N PRO A 64 3.67 2.69 10.13
CA PRO A 64 4.54 1.98 11.06
C PRO A 64 5.44 2.96 11.83
N THR A 65 6.01 2.48 12.93
CA THR A 65 7.04 3.21 13.70
C THR A 65 8.44 2.84 13.22
N VAL A 66 9.44 3.69 13.46
CA VAL A 66 10.83 3.45 13.03
C VAL A 66 11.33 2.07 13.49
N ASN A 67 10.97 1.68 14.71
CA ASN A 67 11.31 0.37 15.29
C ASN A 67 10.70 -0.80 14.51
N MET A 68 9.48 -0.63 13.97
CA MET A 68 8.78 -1.67 13.21
C MET A 68 9.41 -1.93 11.83
N LEU A 69 10.04 -0.91 11.23
CA LEU A 69 10.79 -1.04 9.97
C LEU A 69 12.19 -1.62 10.18
N GLY A 70 12.72 -1.58 11.39
CA GLY A 70 14.03 -2.15 11.72
C GLY A 70 15.15 -1.66 10.81
N GLY A 71 15.95 -2.60 10.29
CA GLY A 71 17.07 -2.29 9.40
C GLY A 71 16.68 -1.73 8.03
N TYR A 72 15.44 -1.90 7.58
CA TYR A 72 14.98 -1.32 6.32
C TYR A 72 15.04 0.21 6.36
N TYR A 73 14.65 0.81 7.50
CA TYR A 73 14.61 2.26 7.66
C TYR A 73 15.99 2.91 7.46
N SER A 74 17.02 2.41 8.15
CA SER A 74 18.36 3.01 8.09
C SER A 74 19.00 2.86 6.71
N GLN A 75 18.78 1.74 6.04
CA GLN A 75 19.29 1.49 4.69
C GLN A 75 18.62 2.40 3.65
N GLN A 76 17.31 2.60 3.74
CA GLN A 76 16.60 3.52 2.85
C GLN A 76 17.03 4.97 3.07
N GLN A 77 17.22 5.38 4.33
CA GLN A 77 17.76 6.71 4.66
C GLN A 77 19.20 6.89 4.15
N PHE A 78 20.03 5.86 4.26
CA PHE A 78 21.39 5.87 3.73
C PHE A 78 21.39 6.15 2.22
N LEU A 79 20.57 5.44 1.43
CA LEU A 79 20.45 5.67 -0.01
C LEU A 79 19.92 7.08 -0.32
N ARG A 80 18.88 7.53 0.37
CA ARG A 80 18.33 8.90 0.19
C ARG A 80 19.36 9.99 0.45
N ASN A 81 20.19 9.83 1.49
CA ASN A 81 21.24 10.79 1.81
C ASN A 81 22.34 10.83 0.74
N LEU A 82 22.62 9.72 0.06
CA LEU A 82 23.53 9.69 -1.09
C LEU A 82 22.92 10.40 -2.31
N ASP A 83 21.61 10.25 -2.51
CA ASP A 83 20.90 10.94 -3.58
C ASP A 83 20.84 12.45 -3.36
N ILE A 84 20.54 12.92 -2.14
CA ILE A 84 20.51 14.36 -1.82
C ILE A 84 21.85 15.04 -2.06
N LYS A 85 22.96 14.35 -1.74
CA LYS A 85 24.31 14.85 -2.05
C LYS A 85 24.56 14.99 -3.56
N THR A 86 23.88 14.18 -4.37
CA THR A 86 24.03 14.17 -5.83
C THR A 86 23.04 15.13 -6.50
N ASP A 87 21.83 15.26 -5.95
CA ASP A 87 20.73 16.08 -6.44
C ASP A 87 19.96 16.72 -5.26
N PRO A 88 20.25 17.98 -4.90
CA PRO A 88 19.62 18.66 -3.77
C PRO A 88 18.12 18.95 -3.96
N ALA A 89 17.56 18.80 -5.17
CA ALA A 89 16.13 18.90 -5.42
C ALA A 89 15.32 17.72 -4.83
N SER A 90 16.00 16.66 -4.36
CA SER A 90 15.38 15.45 -3.81
C SER A 90 14.95 15.54 -2.33
N SER A 91 14.95 16.73 -1.74
CA SER A 91 14.66 16.95 -0.30
C SER A 91 13.18 16.88 0.09
N ASP A 92 12.25 16.99 -0.87
CA ASP A 92 10.80 17.00 -0.61
C ASP A 92 10.15 15.59 -0.65
N LYS A 93 10.93 14.53 -0.45
CA LYS A 93 10.43 13.15 -0.49
C LYS A 93 9.63 12.83 0.78
N PRO A 94 8.48 12.12 0.67
CA PRO A 94 7.72 11.66 1.83
C PRO A 94 8.58 10.77 2.74
N SER A 95 8.22 10.66 4.02
CA SER A 95 9.02 9.86 4.95
C SER A 95 9.06 8.38 4.55
N VAL A 96 10.08 7.64 4.97
CA VAL A 96 10.16 6.19 4.72
C VAL A 96 8.96 5.45 5.31
N MET A 97 8.40 5.97 6.42
CA MET A 97 7.19 5.40 7.03
C MET A 97 5.97 5.58 6.13
N ASP A 98 5.87 6.75 5.49
CA ASP A 98 4.78 7.05 4.56
C ASP A 98 4.85 6.17 3.32
N GLU A 99 6.04 5.98 2.75
CA GLU A 99 6.24 5.08 1.60
C GLU A 99 5.92 3.63 1.97
N ALA A 100 6.41 3.15 3.11
CA ALA A 100 6.12 1.80 3.57
C ALA A 100 4.63 1.57 3.82
N TYR A 101 3.96 2.55 4.42
CA TYR A 101 2.52 2.49 4.67
C TYR A 101 1.71 2.60 3.37
N LYS A 102 2.14 3.42 2.42
CA LYS A 102 1.52 3.54 1.11
C LYS A 102 1.55 2.20 0.37
N GLU A 103 2.69 1.51 0.38
CA GLU A 103 2.80 0.16 -0.19
C GLU A 103 1.87 -0.82 0.53
N PHE A 104 1.82 -0.77 1.87
CA PHE A 104 0.89 -1.59 2.64
C PHE A 104 -0.57 -1.36 2.24
N ILE A 105 -1.02 -0.11 2.12
CA ILE A 105 -2.39 0.23 1.69
C ILE A 105 -2.67 -0.26 0.26
N MET A 106 -1.70 -0.12 -0.64
CA MET A 106 -1.83 -0.64 -2.00
C MET A 106 -2.02 -2.16 -1.99
N GLN A 107 -1.24 -2.90 -1.20
CA GLN A 107 -1.41 -4.35 -1.06
C GLN A 107 -2.73 -4.70 -0.36
N LEU A 108 -3.15 -3.95 0.66
CA LEU A 108 -4.37 -4.19 1.42
C LEU A 108 -5.64 -3.95 0.59
N ALA A 109 -5.61 -2.99 -0.32
CA ALA A 109 -6.72 -2.65 -1.22
C ALA A 109 -6.73 -3.48 -2.51
N SER A 110 -5.59 -4.06 -2.91
CA SER A 110 -5.46 -4.81 -4.16
C SER A 110 -6.43 -5.99 -4.24
N TRP A 111 -7.05 -6.17 -5.40
CA TRP A 111 -7.90 -7.34 -5.68
C TRP A 111 -7.07 -8.62 -5.72
N ASP A 112 -5.87 -8.56 -6.32
CA ASP A 112 -4.97 -9.71 -6.44
C ASP A 112 -4.49 -10.18 -5.06
N THR A 113 -4.18 -9.27 -4.14
CA THR A 113 -3.77 -9.65 -2.78
C THR A 113 -4.89 -10.34 -2.03
N ARG A 114 -6.14 -9.86 -2.15
CA ARG A 114 -7.32 -10.53 -1.57
C ARG A 114 -7.51 -11.92 -2.18
N ARG A 115 -7.39 -12.03 -3.49
CA ARG A 115 -7.51 -13.31 -4.20
C ARG A 115 -6.44 -14.31 -3.76
N ASP A 116 -5.17 -13.91 -3.78
CA ASP A 116 -4.05 -14.76 -3.42
C ASP A 116 -4.15 -15.22 -1.96
N PHE A 117 -4.58 -14.33 -1.07
CA PHE A 117 -4.85 -14.67 0.33
C PHE A 117 -5.88 -15.79 0.44
N TRP A 118 -7.04 -15.64 -0.21
CA TRP A 118 -8.09 -16.67 -0.15
C TRP A 118 -7.64 -18.00 -0.75
N LEU A 119 -6.94 -17.98 -1.88
CA LEU A 119 -6.42 -19.19 -2.51
C LEU A 119 -5.45 -19.97 -1.59
N GLN A 120 -4.74 -19.28 -0.70
CA GLN A 120 -3.80 -19.90 0.23
C GLN A 120 -4.46 -20.37 1.52
N THR A 121 -5.62 -19.81 1.87
CA THR A 121 -6.28 -20.03 3.16
C THR A 121 -7.09 -21.33 3.19
N ASP A 122 -6.96 -22.10 4.28
CA ASP A 122 -7.71 -23.36 4.46
C ASP A 122 -9.23 -23.13 4.51
N TYR A 123 -9.67 -21.97 5.02
CA TYR A 123 -11.07 -21.55 5.04
C TYR A 123 -11.73 -21.63 3.66
N TYR A 124 -11.04 -21.19 2.61
CA TYR A 124 -11.53 -21.29 1.22
C TYR A 124 -11.40 -22.73 0.70
N LYS A 125 -10.24 -23.37 0.90
CA LYS A 125 -9.95 -24.71 0.36
C LYS A 125 -10.94 -25.77 0.86
N GLN A 126 -11.34 -25.70 2.14
CA GLN A 126 -12.30 -26.63 2.74
C GLN A 126 -13.73 -26.47 2.20
N ARG A 127 -14.05 -25.32 1.60
CA ARG A 127 -15.38 -25.01 1.05
C ARG A 127 -15.49 -25.26 -0.45
N MET A 128 -14.39 -25.64 -1.12
CA MET A 128 -14.42 -25.98 -2.54
C MET A 128 -15.21 -27.26 -2.77
N VAL A 129 -16.03 -27.26 -3.82
CA VAL A 129 -16.87 -28.40 -4.20
C VAL A 129 -16.33 -29.14 -5.43
N GLY A 130 -15.20 -28.69 -5.98
CA GLY A 130 -14.58 -29.25 -7.18
C GLY A 130 -15.28 -28.85 -8.47
N ASN A 131 -16.23 -27.91 -8.40
CA ASN A 131 -16.90 -27.34 -9.57
C ASN A 131 -16.29 -25.96 -9.85
N SER A 132 -15.54 -25.87 -10.95
CA SER A 132 -14.82 -24.66 -11.35
C SER A 132 -15.67 -23.39 -11.33
N LYS A 133 -16.93 -23.45 -11.79
CA LYS A 133 -17.82 -22.27 -11.81
C LYS A 133 -18.26 -21.87 -10.40
N ALA A 134 -18.62 -22.85 -9.57
CA ALA A 134 -19.08 -22.59 -8.21
C ALA A 134 -17.92 -22.10 -7.32
N ASP A 135 -16.75 -22.72 -7.45
CA ASP A 135 -15.55 -22.35 -6.69
C ASP A 135 -15.08 -20.93 -7.07
N ALA A 136 -15.12 -20.57 -8.37
CA ALA A 136 -14.81 -19.22 -8.82
C ALA A 136 -15.81 -18.17 -8.31
N ALA A 137 -17.11 -18.48 -8.31
CA ALA A 137 -18.13 -17.57 -7.78
C ALA A 137 -17.97 -17.35 -6.26
N MET A 138 -17.65 -18.42 -5.51
CA MET A 138 -17.37 -18.33 -4.08
C MET A 138 -16.09 -17.52 -3.80
N LEU A 139 -15.04 -17.70 -4.61
CA LEU A 139 -13.82 -16.92 -4.48
C LEU A 139 -14.09 -15.43 -4.68
N ASP A 140 -14.88 -15.06 -5.70
CA ASP A 140 -15.28 -13.68 -5.95
C ASP A 140 -16.08 -13.09 -4.78
N GLU A 141 -17.03 -13.85 -4.23
CA GLU A 141 -17.78 -13.46 -3.02
C GLU A 141 -16.85 -13.19 -1.84
N LEU A 142 -15.89 -14.08 -1.57
CA LEU A 142 -14.93 -13.91 -0.48
C LEU A 142 -14.00 -12.71 -0.69
N ILE A 143 -13.58 -12.44 -1.94
CA ILE A 143 -12.79 -11.24 -2.25
C ILE A 143 -13.59 -9.98 -1.94
N ASN A 144 -14.89 -9.96 -2.28
CA ASN A 144 -15.79 -8.84 -2.00
C ASN A 144 -16.13 -8.70 -0.50
N ASN A 145 -16.01 -9.78 0.27
CA ASN A 145 -16.15 -9.78 1.72
C ASN A 145 -14.99 -9.10 2.45
N ILE A 146 -13.87 -8.83 1.77
CA ILE A 146 -12.79 -7.96 2.26
C ILE A 146 -12.98 -6.57 1.68
N GLN A 147 -13.36 -5.64 2.54
CA GLN A 147 -13.69 -4.26 2.20
C GLN A 147 -12.66 -3.32 2.79
N PHE A 148 -11.93 -2.63 1.93
CA PHE A 148 -11.04 -1.54 2.31
C PHE A 148 -11.75 -0.20 2.15
N THR A 149 -11.71 0.64 3.18
CA THR A 149 -12.20 2.00 3.13
C THR A 149 -11.03 2.96 3.37
N PRO A 150 -10.63 3.76 2.36
CA PRO A 150 -9.60 4.78 2.53
C PRO A 150 -10.00 5.79 3.62
N GLY A 151 -9.01 6.22 4.40
CA GLY A 151 -9.18 7.29 5.36
C GLY A 151 -9.41 8.65 4.71
N ASP A 152 -10.06 9.55 5.45
CA ASP A 152 -10.14 10.97 5.13
C ASP A 152 -9.47 11.75 6.27
N PHE A 153 -8.18 12.05 6.09
CA PHE A 153 -7.38 12.76 7.08
C PHE A 153 -7.85 14.20 7.33
N THR A 154 -8.62 14.80 6.42
CA THR A 154 -9.23 16.12 6.66
C THR A 154 -10.33 16.07 7.73
N ARG A 155 -10.97 14.90 7.86
CA ARG A 155 -12.02 14.60 8.84
C ARG A 155 -11.53 13.74 10.01
N ALA A 156 -10.22 13.54 10.13
CA ALA A 156 -9.61 12.63 11.11
C ALA A 156 -10.14 11.18 11.03
N ILE A 157 -10.48 10.72 9.83
CA ILE A 157 -10.90 9.34 9.57
C ILE A 157 -9.67 8.56 9.09
N ASN A 158 -9.31 7.50 9.81
CA ASN A 158 -8.18 6.65 9.45
C ASN A 158 -8.60 5.53 8.50
N ASP A 159 -7.63 4.94 7.80
CA ASP A 159 -7.85 3.77 6.95
C ASP A 159 -8.40 2.61 7.76
N ASN A 160 -9.40 1.93 7.20
CA ASN A 160 -9.97 0.75 7.84
C ASN A 160 -10.21 -0.37 6.84
N VAL A 161 -10.12 -1.59 7.36
CA VAL A 161 -10.42 -2.81 6.63
C VAL A 161 -11.41 -3.64 7.41
N LYS A 162 -12.43 -4.13 6.71
CA LYS A 162 -13.47 -5.01 7.23
C LYS A 162 -13.41 -6.35 6.49
N LEU A 163 -13.53 -7.45 7.23
CA LEU A 163 -13.66 -8.79 6.66
C LEU A 163 -14.92 -9.43 7.19
N ILE A 164 -15.70 -10.03 6.29
CA ILE A 164 -16.93 -10.77 6.60
C ILE A 164 -16.68 -12.27 6.48
N ALA A 165 -17.10 -13.04 7.50
CA ALA A 165 -17.00 -14.49 7.54
C ALA A 165 -18.23 -15.13 8.20
N GLU A 166 -18.32 -16.46 8.16
CA GLU A 166 -19.48 -17.21 8.67
C GLU A 166 -19.53 -17.32 10.21
N THR A 167 -18.40 -17.11 10.89
CA THR A 167 -18.29 -17.17 12.35
C THR A 167 -17.50 -16.00 12.92
N ALA A 168 -17.77 -15.65 14.19
CA ALA A 168 -17.04 -14.59 14.87
C ALA A 168 -15.52 -14.87 15.01
N PRO A 169 -15.08 -16.08 15.39
CA PRO A 169 -13.65 -16.40 15.45
C PRO A 169 -12.98 -16.35 14.07
N ASP A 170 -13.65 -16.84 13.03
CA ASP A 170 -13.11 -16.80 11.66
C ASP A 170 -12.92 -15.37 11.19
N ALA A 171 -13.92 -14.49 11.41
CA ALA A 171 -13.82 -13.09 11.00
C ALA A 171 -12.60 -12.39 11.60
N ASN A 172 -12.33 -12.62 12.90
CA ASN A 172 -11.17 -12.05 13.59
C ASN A 172 -9.85 -12.66 13.09
N ASN A 173 -9.75 -13.99 13.08
CA ASN A 173 -8.52 -14.68 12.72
C ASN A 173 -8.13 -14.44 11.26
N LEU A 174 -9.09 -14.53 10.34
CA LEU A 174 -8.87 -14.26 8.91
C LEU A 174 -8.44 -12.82 8.68
N LEU A 175 -9.05 -11.85 9.38
CA LEU A 175 -8.65 -10.44 9.22
C LEU A 175 -7.22 -10.20 9.70
N ARG A 176 -6.82 -10.78 10.84
CA ARG A 176 -5.44 -10.70 11.34
C ARG A 176 -4.44 -11.32 10.37
N GLN A 177 -4.78 -12.49 9.82
CA GLN A 177 -3.95 -13.17 8.83
C GLN A 177 -3.86 -12.36 7.53
N TYR A 178 -4.97 -11.79 7.06
CA TYR A 178 -5.00 -10.97 5.84
C TYR A 178 -4.14 -9.71 5.98
N VAL A 179 -4.26 -8.99 7.11
CA VAL A 179 -3.43 -7.80 7.36
C VAL A 179 -1.95 -8.16 7.44
N ALA A 180 -1.61 -9.26 8.11
CA ALA A 180 -0.23 -9.76 8.15
C ALA A 180 0.28 -10.17 6.75
N PHE A 181 -0.56 -10.80 5.94
CA PHE A 181 -0.25 -11.20 4.58
C PHE A 181 0.02 -9.99 3.67
N ALA A 182 -0.84 -8.96 3.73
CA ALA A 182 -0.64 -7.71 3.02
C ALA A 182 0.66 -7.02 3.46
N SER A 183 0.94 -7.00 4.77
CA SER A 183 2.20 -6.46 5.30
C SER A 183 3.43 -7.22 4.80
N GLN A 184 3.38 -8.54 4.74
CA GLN A 184 4.48 -9.38 4.26
C GLN A 184 4.77 -9.13 2.77
N ARG A 185 3.73 -9.00 1.95
CA ARG A 185 3.86 -8.65 0.53
C ARG A 185 4.47 -7.26 0.35
N ALA A 186 3.98 -6.29 1.12
CA ALA A 186 4.53 -4.94 1.11
C ALA A 186 6.02 -4.92 1.51
N ALA A 187 6.38 -5.61 2.61
CA ALA A 187 7.77 -5.70 3.04
C ALA A 187 8.68 -6.36 1.99
N SER A 188 8.17 -7.40 1.32
CA SER A 188 8.90 -8.08 0.24
C SER A 188 9.11 -7.15 -0.96
N HIS A 189 8.06 -6.45 -1.41
CA HIS A 189 8.15 -5.48 -2.50
C HIS A 189 9.13 -4.34 -2.20
N LEU A 190 9.06 -3.78 -0.99
CA LEU A 190 9.97 -2.72 -0.54
C LEU A 190 11.44 -3.20 -0.48
N ASN A 191 11.67 -4.45 -0.08
CA ASN A 191 13.01 -5.05 -0.10
C ASN A 191 13.54 -5.26 -1.53
N ASP A 192 12.68 -5.65 -2.47
CA ASP A 192 13.05 -5.78 -3.88
C ASP A 192 13.43 -4.43 -4.49
N GLU A 193 12.64 -3.39 -4.20
CA GLU A 193 12.95 -2.01 -4.58
C GLU A 193 14.26 -1.53 -3.94
N LEU A 194 14.49 -1.80 -2.65
CA LEU A 194 15.74 -1.48 -1.96
C LEU A 194 16.94 -2.17 -2.63
N LYS A 195 16.80 -3.45 -2.96
CA LYS A 195 17.84 -4.21 -3.65
C LYS A 195 18.15 -3.62 -5.03
N GLY A 196 17.12 -3.25 -5.79
CA GLY A 196 17.27 -2.60 -7.09
C GLY A 196 17.97 -1.24 -6.99
N ALA A 197 17.51 -0.38 -6.07
CA ALA A 197 18.10 0.93 -5.82
C ALA A 197 19.56 0.83 -5.35
N TRP A 198 19.86 -0.11 -4.46
CA TRP A 198 21.22 -0.35 -3.97
C TRP A 198 22.15 -0.81 -5.09
N ALA A 199 21.71 -1.73 -5.95
CA ALA A 199 22.48 -2.18 -7.11
C ALA A 199 22.75 -1.03 -8.10
N ALA A 200 21.72 -0.23 -8.41
CA ALA A 200 21.85 0.94 -9.27
C ALA A 200 22.87 1.94 -8.70
N ARG A 201 22.80 2.24 -7.40
CA ARG A 201 23.74 3.15 -6.73
C ARG A 201 25.16 2.58 -6.70
N THR A 202 25.31 1.27 -6.51
CA THR A 202 26.62 0.59 -6.56
C THR A 202 27.27 0.73 -7.93
N VAL A 203 26.50 0.50 -9.01
CA VAL A 203 26.99 0.66 -10.39
C VAL A 203 27.36 2.11 -10.68
N GLN A 204 26.53 3.07 -10.25
CA GLN A 204 26.80 4.50 -10.40
C GLN A 204 28.11 4.90 -9.69
N MET A 205 28.29 4.49 -8.43
CA MET A 205 29.49 4.77 -7.65
C MET A 205 30.73 4.12 -8.28
N LYS A 206 30.61 2.89 -8.76
CA LYS A 206 31.70 2.19 -9.46
C LYS A 206 32.12 2.93 -10.73
N ALA A 207 31.16 3.44 -11.50
CA ALA A 207 31.45 4.24 -12.67
C ALA A 207 32.14 5.58 -12.31
N GLN A 208 31.73 6.22 -11.21
CA GLN A 208 32.36 7.45 -10.72
C GLN A 208 33.81 7.23 -10.30
N VAL A 209 34.07 6.22 -9.47
CA VAL A 209 35.43 5.85 -9.04
C VAL A 209 36.30 5.52 -10.26
N LYS A 210 35.78 4.75 -11.21
CA LYS A 210 36.51 4.43 -12.45
C LYS A 210 36.85 5.67 -13.27
N ARG A 211 35.93 6.65 -13.39
CA ARG A 211 36.23 7.91 -14.07
C ARG A 211 37.35 8.69 -13.37
N GLN A 212 37.33 8.73 -12.04
CA GLN A 212 38.40 9.37 -11.26
C GLN A 212 39.76 8.67 -11.47
N GLU A 213 39.78 7.34 -11.53
CA GLU A 213 40.97 6.56 -11.87
C GLU A 213 41.53 6.91 -13.26
N GLU A 214 40.68 6.97 -14.29
CA GLU A 214 41.12 7.33 -15.63
C GLU A 214 41.59 8.80 -15.73
N VAL A 215 40.94 9.72 -15.02
CA VAL A 215 41.39 11.13 -14.96
C VAL A 215 42.75 11.23 -14.28
N ALA A 216 42.93 10.60 -13.13
CA ALA A 216 44.21 10.57 -12.42
C ALA A 216 45.31 9.97 -13.29
N LYS A 217 45.01 8.88 -14.02
CA LYS A 217 45.94 8.25 -14.96
C LYS A 217 46.29 9.14 -16.15
N ALA A 218 45.33 9.86 -16.72
CA ALA A 218 45.58 10.80 -17.81
C ALA A 218 46.48 11.96 -17.36
N ILE A 219 46.22 12.55 -16.19
CA ILE A 219 47.06 13.59 -15.58
C ILE A 219 48.47 13.06 -15.32
N TYR A 220 48.57 11.87 -14.73
CA TYR A 220 49.84 11.19 -14.49
C TYR A 220 50.63 10.99 -15.79
N SER A 221 50.01 10.43 -16.84
CA SER A 221 50.69 10.20 -18.13
C SER A 221 51.16 11.49 -18.79
N ARG A 222 50.39 12.58 -18.67
CA ARG A 222 50.78 13.90 -19.18
C ARG A 222 52.01 14.42 -18.44
N ARG A 223 52.02 14.30 -17.11
CA ARG A 223 53.13 14.76 -16.26
C ARG A 223 54.41 13.94 -16.47
N VAL A 224 54.29 12.62 -16.65
CA VAL A 224 55.45 11.79 -17.03
C VAL A 224 56.03 12.26 -18.35
N ASN A 225 55.20 12.44 -19.37
CA ASN A 225 55.65 12.90 -20.69
C ASN A 225 56.27 14.31 -20.63
N SER A 226 55.69 15.26 -19.86
CA SER A 226 56.27 16.59 -19.72
C SER A 226 57.64 16.57 -19.04
N ILE A 227 57.82 15.75 -18.00
CA ILE A 227 59.11 15.58 -17.32
C ILE A 227 60.14 14.89 -18.23
N GLU A 228 59.74 13.86 -18.99
CA GLU A 228 60.61 13.18 -19.96
C GLU A 228 61.10 14.12 -21.06
N GLN A 229 60.19 14.95 -21.60
CA GLN A 229 60.55 15.98 -22.59
C GLN A 229 61.48 17.04 -22.00
N ALA A 230 61.19 17.53 -20.79
CA ALA A 230 62.03 18.48 -20.09
C ALA A 230 63.43 17.92 -19.81
N LEU A 231 63.52 16.64 -19.42
CA LEU A 231 64.79 15.95 -19.20
C LEU A 231 65.60 15.87 -20.49
N LYS A 232 64.97 15.50 -21.60
CA LYS A 232 65.60 15.45 -22.92
C LYS A 232 66.13 16.82 -23.37
N ILE A 233 65.38 17.89 -23.15
CA ILE A 233 65.81 19.27 -23.45
C ILE A 233 67.00 19.65 -22.55
N ALA A 234 66.92 19.37 -21.25
CA ALA A 234 68.00 19.64 -20.30
C ALA A 234 69.30 18.86 -20.65
N GLU A 235 69.18 17.63 -21.15
CA GLU A 235 70.30 16.83 -21.67
C GLU A 235 70.92 17.45 -22.92
N GLN A 236 70.12 17.82 -23.91
CA GLN A 236 70.61 18.44 -25.15
C GLN A 236 71.33 19.76 -24.90
N HIS A 237 70.85 20.56 -23.93
CA HIS A 237 71.41 21.87 -23.59
C HIS A 237 72.40 21.83 -22.41
N ASN A 238 72.78 20.65 -21.91
CA ASN A 238 73.72 20.46 -20.79
C ASN A 238 73.33 21.20 -19.48
N ILE A 239 72.03 21.41 -19.25
CA ILE A 239 71.52 22.09 -18.05
C ILE A 239 71.58 21.12 -16.86
N SER A 240 72.64 21.26 -16.07
CA SER A 240 72.96 20.33 -14.97
C SER A 240 72.61 20.85 -13.58
N ARG A 241 72.23 22.12 -13.46
CA ARG A 241 71.83 22.79 -12.21
C ARG A 241 70.55 23.59 -12.45
N SER A 242 69.78 23.84 -11.39
CA SER A 242 68.59 24.69 -11.47
C SER A 242 68.99 26.09 -11.95
N ALA A 243 68.31 26.58 -12.97
CA ALA A 243 68.47 27.90 -13.55
C ALA A 243 67.28 28.84 -13.23
N THR A 244 66.46 28.46 -12.25
CA THR A 244 65.28 29.22 -11.81
C THR A 244 65.20 29.24 -10.27
N ASP A 245 64.71 30.37 -9.75
CA ASP A 245 64.40 30.56 -8.32
C ASP A 245 62.93 30.23 -8.01
N VAL A 246 62.12 29.94 -9.03
CA VAL A 246 60.71 29.56 -8.87
C VAL A 246 60.63 28.13 -8.30
N PRO A 247 59.77 27.89 -7.29
CA PRO A 247 59.56 26.55 -6.75
C PRO A 247 59.15 25.54 -7.84
N ALA A 248 59.68 24.33 -7.75
CA ALA A 248 59.47 23.26 -8.73
C ALA A 248 57.99 22.88 -8.96
N ASP A 249 57.09 23.22 -8.04
CA ASP A 249 55.66 22.93 -8.12
C ASP A 249 54.84 24.03 -8.80
N GLU A 250 55.41 25.22 -8.95
CA GLU A 250 54.77 26.40 -9.58
C GLU A 250 55.26 26.64 -11.02
N LEU A 251 56.30 25.92 -11.44
CA LEU A 251 56.85 26.01 -12.78
C LEU A 251 55.91 25.43 -13.85
N PRO A 252 55.62 26.18 -14.94
CA PRO A 252 54.89 25.65 -16.08
C PRO A 252 55.61 24.45 -16.72
N ASP A 253 54.84 23.54 -17.32
CA ASP A 253 55.38 22.35 -18.01
C ASP A 253 56.43 22.72 -19.08
N SER A 254 56.29 23.89 -19.73
CA SER A 254 57.22 24.39 -20.75
C SER A 254 58.58 24.80 -20.20
N GLU A 255 58.70 25.09 -18.91
CA GLU A 255 59.91 25.61 -18.27
C GLU A 255 60.57 24.61 -17.33
N LEU A 256 60.01 23.39 -17.21
CA LEU A 256 60.52 22.34 -16.34
C LEU A 256 62.00 21.99 -16.60
N PHE A 257 62.50 22.17 -17.83
CA PHE A 257 63.89 21.90 -18.19
C PHE A 257 64.88 22.77 -17.40
N LEU A 258 64.44 23.93 -16.88
CA LEU A 258 65.25 24.82 -16.04
C LEU A 258 65.63 24.20 -14.69
N LEU A 259 64.92 23.15 -14.23
CA LEU A 259 65.23 22.44 -12.99
C LEU A 259 66.55 21.63 -13.07
N GLY A 260 67.01 21.34 -14.28
CA GLY A 260 68.22 20.58 -14.55
C GLY A 260 68.06 19.06 -14.42
N ARG A 261 69.00 18.32 -15.03
CA ARG A 261 68.91 16.86 -15.18
C ARG A 261 68.72 16.06 -13.88
N PRO A 262 69.54 16.25 -12.81
CA PRO A 262 69.46 15.38 -11.64
C PRO A 262 68.11 15.48 -10.93
N MET A 263 67.53 16.69 -10.89
CA MET A 263 66.24 16.95 -10.26
C MET A 263 65.10 16.35 -11.09
N LEU A 264 65.13 16.51 -12.41
CA LEU A 264 64.14 15.94 -13.32
C LEU A 264 64.17 14.40 -13.29
N GLN A 265 65.36 13.80 -13.24
CA GLN A 265 65.51 12.35 -13.15
C GLN A 265 64.97 11.82 -11.82
N ALA A 266 65.35 12.42 -10.69
CA ALA A 266 64.83 12.02 -9.38
C ALA A 266 63.30 12.18 -9.30
N ARG A 267 62.75 13.23 -9.91
CA ARG A 267 61.30 13.46 -9.96
C ARG A 267 60.58 12.44 -10.84
N LEU A 268 61.18 12.05 -11.97
CA LEU A 268 60.65 11.01 -12.84
C LEU A 268 60.63 9.66 -12.12
N GLU A 269 61.74 9.27 -11.50
CA GLU A 269 61.86 8.03 -10.73
C GLU A 269 60.85 7.99 -9.56
N ASN A 270 60.72 9.09 -8.82
CA ASN A 270 59.76 9.20 -7.72
C ASN A 270 58.31 9.14 -8.24
N LEU A 271 57.99 9.88 -9.31
CA LEU A 271 56.65 9.88 -9.92
C LEU A 271 56.27 8.48 -10.40
N GLN A 272 57.20 7.76 -11.05
CA GLN A 272 56.99 6.39 -11.49
C GLN A 272 56.79 5.41 -10.32
N ALA A 273 57.47 5.64 -9.18
CA ALA A 273 57.31 4.82 -7.98
C ALA A 273 55.97 5.07 -7.26
N VAL A 274 55.50 6.32 -7.18
CA VAL A 274 54.26 6.70 -6.49
C VAL A 274 53.01 6.42 -7.33
N GLY A 275 53.09 6.65 -8.64
CA GLY A 275 51.96 6.48 -9.57
C GLY A 275 50.97 7.66 -9.58
N PRO A 276 49.74 7.45 -10.07
CA PRO A 276 48.72 8.49 -10.14
C PRO A 276 48.34 9.03 -8.75
N ALA A 277 48.29 10.36 -8.62
CA ALA A 277 47.81 11.02 -7.42
C ALA A 277 46.28 11.09 -7.40
N PHE A 278 45.69 10.80 -6.23
CA PHE A 278 44.25 10.82 -6.01
C PHE A 278 43.88 11.87 -4.95
N ASP A 279 42.72 12.48 -5.11
CA ASP A 279 42.17 13.43 -4.14
C ASP A 279 41.42 12.73 -3.00
N LEU A 280 41.00 13.51 -2.00
CA LEU A 280 40.22 13.00 -0.88
C LEU A 280 38.86 12.43 -1.32
N ASP A 281 38.23 13.03 -2.34
CA ASP A 281 36.95 12.59 -2.88
C ASP A 281 37.03 11.15 -3.42
N TYR A 282 38.10 10.80 -4.11
CA TYR A 282 38.37 9.43 -4.54
C TYR A 282 38.38 8.44 -3.39
N PHE A 283 39.09 8.74 -2.30
CA PHE A 283 39.15 7.85 -1.15
C PHE A 283 37.80 7.73 -0.43
N GLN A 284 37.03 8.83 -0.34
CA GLN A 284 35.68 8.81 0.21
C GLN A 284 34.73 7.94 -0.64
N ASN A 285 34.75 8.13 -1.95
CA ASN A 285 33.95 7.34 -2.90
C ASN A 285 34.36 5.86 -2.89
N ARG A 286 35.65 5.56 -2.76
CA ARG A 286 36.16 4.19 -2.66
C ARG A 286 35.70 3.51 -1.36
N ALA A 287 35.76 4.21 -0.23
CA ALA A 287 35.26 3.70 1.04
C ALA A 287 33.73 3.47 0.99
N MET A 288 32.99 4.41 0.40
CA MET A 288 31.55 4.27 0.16
C MET A 288 31.24 3.07 -0.73
N LEU A 289 31.97 2.89 -1.83
CA LEU A 289 31.84 1.74 -2.71
C LEU A 289 32.08 0.41 -1.98
N ASN A 290 33.03 0.36 -1.05
CA ASN A 290 33.24 -0.84 -0.23
C ASN A 290 32.02 -1.16 0.63
N THR A 291 31.36 -0.16 1.23
CA THR A 291 30.10 -0.37 1.97
C THR A 291 28.96 -0.82 1.06
N LEU A 292 28.85 -0.24 -0.14
CA LEU A 292 27.84 -0.63 -1.12
C LEU A 292 28.05 -2.07 -1.63
N ASN A 293 29.30 -2.51 -1.79
CA ASN A 293 29.61 -3.87 -2.22
C ASN A 293 29.25 -4.96 -1.20
N VAL A 294 29.11 -4.63 0.09
CA VAL A 294 28.59 -5.57 1.10
C VAL A 294 27.14 -5.95 0.79
N GLY A 295 26.39 -5.03 0.18
CA GLY A 295 24.99 -5.21 -0.17
C GLY A 295 24.03 -4.87 0.97
N PRO A 296 22.73 -4.76 0.66
CA PRO A 296 21.71 -4.49 1.66
C PRO A 296 21.40 -5.75 2.48
N THR A 297 21.06 -5.56 3.76
CA THR A 297 20.48 -6.60 4.61
C THR A 297 18.96 -6.62 4.41
N LEU A 298 18.46 -7.69 3.79
CA LEU A 298 17.04 -7.85 3.49
C LEU A 298 16.36 -8.68 4.58
N ASP A 299 15.66 -8.02 5.50
CA ASP A 299 14.79 -8.69 6.47
C ASP A 299 13.36 -8.70 5.91
N PRO A 300 12.74 -9.86 5.66
CA PRO A 300 11.37 -9.91 5.17
C PRO A 300 10.32 -9.67 6.26
N ARG A 301 10.70 -9.57 7.54
CA ARG A 301 9.76 -9.68 8.68
C ARG A 301 9.36 -8.33 9.31
N PHE A 302 9.86 -7.22 8.77
CA PHE A 302 9.49 -5.90 9.30
C PHE A 302 8.01 -5.58 9.04
N GLN A 303 7.41 -4.80 9.92
CA GLN A 303 5.99 -4.45 9.83
C GLN A 303 5.82 -3.12 9.10
N THR A 304 4.95 -3.12 8.08
CA THR A 304 4.66 -1.94 7.24
C THR A 304 3.43 -1.15 7.71
N TYR A 305 2.88 -1.49 8.86
CA TYR A 305 1.71 -0.84 9.46
C TYR A 305 1.76 -0.91 10.98
N ARG A 306 0.90 -0.13 11.64
CA ARG A 306 0.52 -0.30 13.05
C ARG A 306 -1.00 -0.37 13.20
N TYR A 307 -1.48 -1.06 14.23
CA TYR A 307 -2.90 -1.04 14.58
C TYR A 307 -3.22 0.19 15.43
N LEU A 308 -4.25 0.93 15.03
CA LEU A 308 -5.02 1.81 15.91
C LEU A 308 -6.23 1.09 16.49
N ARG A 309 -6.78 0.12 15.75
CA ARG A 309 -7.77 -0.84 16.23
C ARG A 309 -7.39 -2.22 15.74
N THR A 310 -7.02 -3.09 16.68
CA THR A 310 -6.75 -4.49 16.39
C THR A 310 -8.08 -5.22 16.14
N PRO A 311 -8.14 -6.17 15.18
CA PRO A 311 -9.32 -7.02 15.01
C PRO A 311 -9.67 -7.75 16.32
N GLU A 312 -10.94 -7.77 16.67
CA GLU A 312 -11.47 -8.51 17.81
C GLU A 312 -12.67 -9.34 17.37
N GLU A 313 -13.00 -10.37 18.14
CA GLU A 313 -14.16 -11.21 17.85
C GLU A 313 -15.46 -10.40 17.99
N PRO A 314 -16.28 -10.32 16.92
CA PRO A 314 -17.52 -9.56 16.99
C PRO A 314 -18.51 -10.23 17.94
N VAL A 315 -19.05 -9.44 18.87
CA VAL A 315 -20.08 -9.89 19.82
C VAL A 315 -21.48 -9.93 19.20
N LYS A 316 -21.68 -9.29 18.05
CA LYS A 316 -22.98 -9.20 17.37
C LYS A 316 -22.84 -9.50 15.88
N ARG A 317 -23.80 -10.25 15.34
CA ARG A 317 -23.89 -10.64 13.93
C ARG A 317 -24.32 -9.46 13.06
N ASP A 318 -23.80 -9.40 11.85
CA ASP A 318 -24.21 -8.43 10.83
C ASP A 318 -25.54 -8.85 10.18
N SER A 319 -25.64 -10.13 9.81
CA SER A 319 -26.83 -10.72 9.20
C SER A 319 -27.03 -12.19 9.62
N PRO A 320 -28.27 -12.72 9.56
CA PRO A 320 -29.54 -12.02 9.39
C PRO A 320 -30.00 -11.28 10.66
N ARG A 321 -30.50 -10.04 10.50
CA ARG A 321 -31.07 -9.26 11.62
C ARG A 321 -32.46 -9.77 11.97
N ARG A 322 -32.53 -10.77 12.86
CA ARG A 322 -33.78 -11.46 13.24
C ARG A 322 -34.95 -10.52 13.55
N ALA A 323 -34.73 -9.53 14.41
CA ALA A 323 -35.78 -8.57 14.77
C ALA A 323 -36.30 -7.77 13.58
N PHE A 324 -35.40 -7.27 12.73
CA PHE A 324 -35.76 -6.50 11.54
C PHE A 324 -36.52 -7.37 10.52
N LEU A 325 -36.03 -8.58 10.24
CA LEU A 325 -36.69 -9.53 9.33
C LEU A 325 -38.09 -9.91 9.84
N MET A 326 -38.25 -10.20 11.13
CA MET A 326 -39.55 -10.52 11.72
C MET A 326 -40.54 -9.36 11.61
N ILE A 327 -40.10 -8.12 11.86
CA ILE A 327 -40.97 -6.93 11.73
C ILE A 327 -41.37 -6.74 10.27
N MET A 328 -40.42 -6.81 9.34
CA MET A 328 -40.68 -6.60 7.91
C MET A 328 -41.66 -7.65 7.37
N TRP A 329 -41.41 -8.93 7.62
CA TRP A 329 -42.31 -10.01 7.19
C TRP A 329 -43.64 -10.01 7.96
N GLY A 330 -43.64 -9.59 9.22
CA GLY A 330 -44.87 -9.39 9.99
C GLY A 330 -45.76 -8.30 9.40
N ILE A 331 -45.19 -7.18 8.92
CA ILE A 331 -45.93 -6.13 8.21
C ILE A 331 -46.50 -6.65 6.90
N VAL A 332 -45.70 -7.37 6.11
CA VAL A 332 -46.17 -7.99 4.86
C VAL A 332 -47.33 -8.95 5.13
N GLY A 333 -47.20 -9.82 6.15
CA GLY A 333 -48.26 -10.71 6.58
C GLY A 333 -49.52 -9.96 7.05
N ALA A 334 -49.37 -8.84 7.76
CA ALA A 334 -50.49 -8.02 8.19
C ALA A 334 -51.23 -7.36 7.01
N LEU A 335 -50.51 -6.91 5.98
CA LEU A 335 -51.10 -6.36 4.75
C LEU A 335 -51.88 -7.43 3.97
N ILE A 336 -51.33 -8.64 3.85
CA ILE A 336 -52.03 -9.78 3.25
C ILE A 336 -53.27 -10.12 4.09
N GLY A 337 -53.14 -10.16 5.42
CA GLY A 337 -54.26 -10.40 6.33
C GLY A 337 -55.35 -9.34 6.24
N ALA A 338 -54.99 -8.08 6.01
CA ALA A 338 -55.95 -7.01 5.73
C ALA A 338 -56.70 -7.26 4.40
N GLY A 339 -55.99 -7.69 3.34
CA GLY A 339 -56.62 -8.08 2.08
C GLY A 339 -57.60 -9.25 2.22
N VAL A 340 -57.25 -10.27 3.02
CA VAL A 340 -58.13 -11.40 3.34
C VAL A 340 -59.37 -10.93 4.14
N ALA A 341 -59.19 -10.05 5.11
CA ALA A 341 -60.29 -9.48 5.88
C ALA A 341 -61.26 -8.66 5.00
N LEU A 342 -60.72 -7.89 4.03
CA LEU A 342 -61.51 -7.08 3.11
C LEU A 342 -62.23 -7.90 2.03
N THR A 343 -61.64 -9.00 1.55
CA THR A 343 -62.30 -9.88 0.58
C THR A 343 -63.43 -10.69 1.21
N ARG A 344 -63.30 -11.12 2.47
CA ARG A 344 -64.39 -11.74 3.24
C ARG A 344 -65.57 -10.81 3.52
N ARG A 345 -65.38 -9.48 3.47
CA ARG A 345 -66.48 -8.49 3.51
C ARG A 345 -67.36 -8.55 2.26
N ARG A 346 -66.85 -9.03 1.11
CA ARG A 346 -67.63 -9.11 -0.13
C ARG A 346 -68.47 -10.39 -0.21
N SER A 347 -68.21 -11.39 0.64
CA SER A 347 -68.90 -12.69 0.67
C SER A 347 -69.93 -12.82 1.79
N ILE A 348 -70.08 -11.81 2.64
CA ILE A 348 -71.15 -11.64 3.63
C ILE A 348 -71.95 -10.43 3.18
#